data_AF-A0AAV8GLM4-F1
#
_entry.id   AF-A0AAV8GLM4-F1
#
_cell.length_a   1.000
_cell.length_b   1.000
_cell.length_c   1.000
_cell.angle_alpha   90.00
_cell.angle_beta   90.00
_cell.angle_gamma   90.00
#
_symmetry.space_group_name_H-M   'P 1'
#
loop_
_entity.id
_entity.type
_entity.pdbx_description
1 polymer ?
#
loop_
_entity_poly.entity_id
_entity_poly.type
_entity_poly.pdbx_seq_one_letter_code
_entity_poly.pdbx_strand_id
1 'polypeptide(L)'
;MALISAAALVFHLFLNWLLIVQLRLGLVGAAIALNASWWLIVLGQFAYIAMGYCPGAWNGFSMLAFKDLGAFTKLSIGSGIMTCLEFWCLMITIVIAGNLKNAQIAVGAISICMNLSGWQIMIFFGFNAAISVRISNELGAGRPRAAQFSILVVLMSSVLLGLFSSVLTLALRDVYGVPFTNNPEVVDAVSSLATLFALSLFLNCIQPVLSGVAVGAGWQWLIAYVNLGCYYLIGFPLGYVLGFSLDKGIQGMWGGQLAGVGLQTAVLIFITWNTNWDNEANQASSRIKKWGGSATSPEDYCSLKSELA
;
A
#
# COMPACT_ATOMS: atom_id res chain seq x y z
N MET A 1 -6.45 -18.09 0.82
CA MET A 1 -6.68 -16.63 0.72
C MET A 1 -7.42 -16.24 -0.55
N ALA A 2 -6.83 -16.38 -1.75
CA ALA A 2 -7.45 -15.93 -3.01
C ALA A 2 -8.87 -16.49 -3.26
N LEU A 3 -9.08 -17.80 -3.02
CA LEU A 3 -10.40 -18.42 -3.17
C LEU A 3 -11.45 -17.86 -2.20
N ILE A 4 -11.06 -17.61 -0.94
CA ILE A 4 -11.94 -17.00 0.07
C ILE A 4 -12.31 -15.58 -0.35
N SER A 5 -11.34 -14.79 -0.81
CA SER A 5 -11.58 -13.44 -1.32
C SER A 5 -12.49 -13.44 -2.56
N ALA A 6 -12.32 -14.39 -3.49
CA ALA A 6 -13.17 -14.53 -4.67
C ALA A 6 -14.61 -14.90 -4.27
N ALA A 7 -14.78 -15.86 -3.35
CA ALA A 7 -16.09 -16.22 -2.82
C ALA A 7 -16.76 -15.03 -2.10
N ALA A 8 -15.98 -14.27 -1.32
CA ALA A 8 -16.47 -13.06 -0.65
C ALA A 8 -16.89 -11.97 -1.63
N LEU A 9 -16.20 -11.81 -2.76
CA LEU A 9 -16.61 -10.89 -3.83
C LEU A 9 -17.94 -11.31 -4.45
N VAL A 10 -18.11 -12.59 -4.81
CA VAL A 10 -19.38 -13.10 -5.36
C VAL A 10 -20.53 -12.91 -4.34
N PHE A 11 -20.26 -13.23 -3.08
CA PHE A 11 -21.21 -13.01 -1.99
C PHE A 11 -21.55 -11.52 -1.81
N HIS A 12 -20.55 -10.63 -1.91
CA HIS A 12 -20.75 -9.18 -1.84
C HIS A 12 -21.64 -8.68 -2.97
N LEU A 13 -21.42 -9.12 -4.21
CA LEU A 13 -22.24 -8.76 -5.36
C LEU A 13 -23.70 -9.20 -5.16
N PHE A 14 -23.90 -10.43 -4.70
CA PHE A 14 -25.22 -10.95 -4.38
C PHE A 14 -25.91 -10.12 -3.28
N LEU A 15 -25.22 -9.82 -2.19
CA LEU A 15 -25.78 -9.01 -1.10
C LEU A 15 -26.11 -7.59 -1.53
N ASN A 16 -25.27 -6.94 -2.35
CA ASN A 16 -25.59 -5.61 -2.88
C ASN A 16 -26.87 -5.67 -3.74
N TRP A 17 -26.98 -6.64 -4.65
CA TRP A 17 -28.20 -6.83 -5.43
C TRP A 17 -29.42 -7.06 -4.54
N LEU A 18 -29.32 -7.94 -3.55
CA LEU A 18 -30.43 -8.25 -2.66
C LEU A 18 -30.82 -7.05 -1.78
N LEU A 19 -29.87 -6.48 -1.03
CA LEU A 19 -30.15 -5.48 0.00
C LEU A 19 -30.43 -4.09 -0.60
N ILE A 20 -29.77 -3.73 -1.71
CA ILE A 20 -29.93 -2.41 -2.32
C ILE A 20 -31.02 -2.44 -3.40
N VAL A 21 -30.99 -3.40 -4.32
CA VAL A 21 -31.92 -3.40 -5.47
C VAL A 21 -33.28 -4.00 -5.08
N GLN A 22 -33.29 -5.19 -4.47
CA GLN A 22 -34.54 -5.88 -4.17
C GLN A 22 -35.21 -5.34 -2.90
N LEU A 23 -34.47 -5.25 -1.79
CA LEU A 23 -35.01 -4.80 -0.50
C LEU A 23 -35.01 -3.28 -0.32
N ARG A 24 -34.37 -2.53 -1.23
CA ARG A 24 -34.35 -1.06 -1.26
C ARG A 24 -33.90 -0.41 0.05
N LEU A 25 -32.95 -1.03 0.76
CA LEU A 25 -32.44 -0.54 2.04
C LEU A 25 -31.45 0.64 1.89
N GLY A 26 -31.21 1.11 0.67
CA GLY A 26 -30.34 2.24 0.37
C GLY A 26 -28.93 2.09 0.94
N LEU A 27 -28.42 3.16 1.54
CA LEU A 27 -27.06 3.21 2.12
C LEU A 27 -26.88 2.23 3.28
N VAL A 28 -27.92 1.99 4.07
CA VAL A 28 -27.90 1.02 5.18
C VAL A 28 -27.69 -0.40 4.62
N GLY A 29 -28.39 -0.73 3.53
CA GLY A 29 -28.19 -2.00 2.80
C GLY A 29 -26.75 -2.18 2.32
N ALA A 30 -26.14 -1.14 1.75
CA ALA A 30 -24.74 -1.17 1.32
C ALA A 30 -23.78 -1.40 2.50
N ALA A 31 -24.01 -0.73 3.63
CA ALA A 31 -23.20 -0.91 4.84
C ALA A 31 -23.31 -2.34 5.39
N ILE A 32 -24.51 -2.91 5.43
CA ILE A 32 -24.73 -4.31 5.87
C ILE A 32 -24.02 -5.27 4.92
N ALA A 33 -24.19 -5.09 3.59
CA ALA A 33 -23.54 -5.93 2.58
C ALA A 33 -22.02 -5.94 2.76
N LEU A 34 -21.41 -4.78 2.97
CA LEU A 34 -19.97 -4.65 3.19
C LEU A 34 -19.51 -5.37 4.45
N ASN A 35 -20.17 -5.12 5.59
CA ASN A 35 -19.80 -5.75 6.86
C ASN A 35 -19.94 -7.28 6.81
N ALA A 36 -21.02 -7.79 6.22
CA ALA A 36 -21.25 -9.22 6.08
C ALA A 36 -20.18 -9.88 5.19
N SER A 37 -19.77 -9.24 4.10
CA SER A 37 -18.70 -9.75 3.23
C SER A 37 -17.35 -9.80 3.95
N TRP A 38 -17.02 -8.80 4.78
CA TRP A 38 -15.81 -8.84 5.60
C TRP A 38 -15.82 -9.97 6.63
N TRP A 39 -16.96 -10.19 7.29
CA TRP A 39 -17.10 -11.32 8.22
C TRP A 39 -16.92 -12.67 7.53
N LEU A 40 -17.40 -12.83 6.30
CA LEU A 40 -17.15 -14.04 5.53
C LEU A 40 -15.65 -14.28 5.29
N ILE A 41 -14.88 -13.22 5.01
CA ILE A 41 -13.42 -13.32 4.89
C ILE A 41 -12.79 -13.76 6.21
N VAL A 42 -13.14 -13.11 7.33
CA VAL A 42 -12.59 -13.43 8.66
C VAL A 42 -12.91 -14.87 9.06
N LEU A 43 -14.17 -15.27 8.96
CA LEU A 43 -14.61 -16.62 9.31
C LEU A 43 -14.00 -17.67 8.38
N GLY A 44 -13.93 -17.39 7.07
CA GLY A 44 -13.30 -18.30 6.10
C GLY A 44 -11.80 -18.50 6.37
N GLN A 45 -11.08 -17.43 6.72
CA GLN A 45 -9.66 -17.52 7.07
C GLN A 45 -9.45 -18.27 8.39
N PHE A 46 -10.27 -17.99 9.41
CA PHE A 46 -10.22 -18.69 10.68
C PHE A 46 -10.51 -20.18 10.50
N ALA A 47 -11.57 -20.53 9.76
CA ALA A 47 -11.91 -21.92 9.47
C ALA A 47 -10.76 -22.64 8.75
N TYR A 48 -10.14 -22.00 7.74
CA TYR A 48 -9.00 -22.56 7.02
C TYR A 48 -7.83 -22.90 7.96
N ILE A 49 -7.49 -22.02 8.89
CA ILE A 49 -6.43 -22.24 9.87
C ILE A 49 -6.85 -23.33 10.89
N ALA A 50 -8.08 -23.26 11.41
CA ALA A 50 -8.60 -24.17 12.43
C ALA A 50 -8.76 -25.60 11.93
N MET A 51 -9.01 -25.80 10.62
CA MET A 51 -9.05 -27.11 9.98
C MET A 51 -7.66 -27.74 9.77
N GLY A 52 -6.57 -27.06 10.16
CA GLY A 52 -5.21 -27.61 10.11
C GLY A 52 -4.52 -27.50 8.76
N TYR A 53 -5.05 -26.72 7.81
CA TYR A 53 -4.40 -26.50 6.50
C TYR A 53 -3.09 -25.70 6.56
N CYS A 54 -2.73 -25.16 7.74
CA CYS A 54 -1.44 -24.53 8.02
C CYS A 54 -0.78 -25.16 9.25
N PRO A 55 -0.13 -26.33 9.11
CA PRO A 55 0.54 -27.00 10.22
C PRO A 55 1.60 -26.10 10.86
N GLY A 56 1.61 -26.05 12.19
CA GLY A 56 2.57 -25.25 12.97
C GLY A 56 2.32 -23.73 13.03
N ALA A 57 1.36 -23.20 12.26
CA ALA A 57 1.05 -21.77 12.24
C ALA A 57 0.10 -21.33 13.38
N TRP A 58 -0.70 -22.26 13.92
CA TRP A 58 -1.65 -21.98 15.00
C TRP A 58 -1.70 -23.14 16.00
N ASN A 59 -1.50 -22.81 17.28
CA ASN A 59 -1.46 -23.78 18.39
C ASN A 59 -2.71 -23.69 19.28
N GLY A 60 -3.81 -23.14 18.76
CA GLY A 60 -5.02 -22.89 19.54
C GLY A 60 -4.98 -21.57 20.31
N PHE A 61 -6.01 -21.34 21.13
CA PHE A 61 -6.07 -20.19 22.03
C PHE A 61 -5.19 -20.41 23.26
N SER A 62 -4.38 -19.42 23.61
CA SER A 62 -3.49 -19.46 24.77
C SER A 62 -3.33 -18.08 25.38
N MET A 63 -3.18 -18.02 26.71
CA MET A 63 -2.84 -16.77 27.41
C MET A 63 -1.47 -16.21 27.00
N LEU A 64 -0.63 -17.04 26.36
CA LEU A 64 0.63 -16.58 25.77
C LEU A 64 0.42 -15.48 24.71
N ALA A 65 -0.75 -15.42 24.05
CA ALA A 65 -1.07 -14.38 23.08
C ALA A 65 -1.10 -12.96 23.69
N PHE A 66 -1.25 -12.84 25.01
CA PHE A 66 -1.25 -11.56 25.73
C PHE A 66 0.15 -11.17 26.23
N LYS A 67 1.17 -12.00 26.01
CA LYS A 67 2.55 -11.69 26.36
C LYS A 67 3.15 -10.72 25.33
N ASP A 68 3.91 -9.72 25.79
CA ASP A 68 4.64 -8.75 24.96
C ASP A 68 3.76 -7.89 24.00
N LEU A 69 2.47 -7.72 24.30
CA LEU A 69 1.54 -6.88 23.52
C LEU A 69 2.03 -5.44 23.32
N GLY A 70 2.79 -4.88 24.26
CA GLY A 70 3.34 -3.52 24.14
C GLY A 70 4.29 -3.36 22.94
N ALA A 71 5.14 -4.35 22.68
CA ALA A 71 6.07 -4.32 21.55
C ALA A 71 5.33 -4.47 20.21
N PHE A 72 4.36 -5.40 20.16
CA PHE A 72 3.47 -5.57 19.01
C PHE A 72 2.70 -4.27 18.71
N THR A 73 2.03 -3.72 19.72
CA THR A 73 1.21 -2.50 19.60
C THR A 73 2.05 -1.33 19.12
N LYS A 74 3.27 -1.14 19.64
CA LYS A 74 4.18 -0.07 19.19
C LYS A 74 4.54 -0.18 17.71
N LEU A 75 4.80 -1.39 17.21
CA LEU A 75 5.08 -1.64 15.79
C LEU A 75 3.82 -1.43 14.93
N SER A 76 2.67 -1.94 15.37
CA SER A 76 1.39 -1.79 14.68
C SER A 76 0.95 -0.34 14.58
N ILE A 77 1.09 0.45 15.65
CA ILE A 77 0.81 1.90 15.63
C ILE A 77 1.73 2.61 14.65
N GLY A 78 3.03 2.30 14.65
CA GLY A 78 3.97 2.88 13.68
C GLY A 78 3.57 2.59 12.24
N SER A 79 3.19 1.34 11.94
CA SER A 79 2.68 0.96 10.62
C SER A 79 1.38 1.68 10.27
N GLY A 80 0.44 1.76 11.22
CA GLY A 80 -0.84 2.43 11.03
C GLY A 80 -0.67 3.92 10.72
N ILE A 81 0.17 4.62 11.49
CA ILE A 81 0.47 6.04 11.25
C ILE A 81 1.15 6.22 9.89
N MET A 82 2.17 5.40 9.58
CA MET A 82 2.87 5.47 8.29
C MET A 82 1.89 5.36 7.12
N THR A 83 1.02 4.35 7.12
CA THR A 83 0.02 4.12 6.07
C THR A 83 -1.06 5.22 6.06
N CYS A 84 -1.55 5.67 7.22
CA CYS A 84 -2.51 6.76 7.31
C CYS A 84 -1.94 8.05 6.70
N LEU A 85 -0.68 8.39 6.99
CA LEU A 85 -0.03 9.60 6.44
C LEU A 85 0.04 9.56 4.91
N GLU A 86 0.20 8.38 4.31
CA GLU A 86 0.21 8.20 2.85
C GLU A 86 -1.18 8.40 2.24
N PHE A 87 -2.21 7.76 2.81
CA PHE A 87 -3.58 7.88 2.30
C PHE A 87 -4.21 9.25 2.55
N TRP A 88 -3.99 9.83 3.74
CA TRP A 88 -4.50 11.15 4.07
C TRP A 88 -3.90 12.23 3.18
N CYS A 89 -2.67 12.06 2.72
CA CYS A 89 -2.07 12.98 1.75
C CYS A 89 -2.94 13.07 0.48
N LEU A 90 -3.39 11.94 -0.07
CA LEU A 90 -4.27 11.91 -1.23
C LEU A 90 -5.63 12.57 -0.95
N MET A 91 -6.24 12.29 0.22
CA MET A 91 -7.54 12.86 0.58
C MET A 91 -7.49 14.38 0.80
N ILE A 92 -6.45 14.87 1.46
CA ILE A 92 -6.25 16.30 1.70
C ILE A 92 -6.07 17.04 0.36
N THR A 93 -5.36 16.48 -0.61
CA THR A 93 -5.26 17.09 -1.95
C THR A 93 -6.63 17.28 -2.61
N ILE A 94 -7.51 16.28 -2.52
CA ILE A 94 -8.87 16.38 -3.08
C ILE A 94 -9.66 17.49 -2.38
N VAL A 95 -9.57 17.57 -1.04
CA VAL A 95 -10.25 18.61 -0.25
C VAL A 95 -9.73 20.01 -0.62
N ILE A 96 -8.41 20.20 -0.72
CA ILE A 96 -7.83 21.49 -1.09
C ILE A 96 -8.21 21.85 -2.55
N ALA A 97 -8.27 20.87 -3.47
CA ALA A 97 -8.65 21.11 -4.85
C ALA A 97 -10.10 21.64 -4.99
N GLY A 98 -10.96 21.31 -4.03
CA GLY A 98 -12.32 21.85 -3.93
C GLY A 98 -12.39 23.37 -3.69
N ASN A 99 -11.29 24.01 -3.28
CA ASN A 99 -11.22 25.46 -3.06
C ASN A 99 -10.71 26.24 -4.29
N LEU A 100 -10.49 25.59 -5.43
CA LEU A 100 -10.08 26.24 -6.67
C LEU A 100 -11.25 26.96 -7.36
N LYS A 101 -10.96 28.02 -8.13
CA LYS A 101 -11.96 28.86 -8.83
C LYS A 101 -12.92 28.04 -9.72
N ASN A 102 -12.46 26.93 -10.31
CA ASN A 102 -13.24 25.98 -11.12
C ASN A 102 -13.37 24.61 -10.43
N ALA A 103 -13.78 24.59 -9.16
CA ALA A 103 -13.78 23.41 -8.31
C ALA A 103 -14.46 22.18 -8.93
N GLN A 104 -15.62 22.33 -9.58
CA GLN A 104 -16.36 21.18 -10.13
C GLN A 104 -15.58 20.45 -11.22
N ILE A 105 -14.94 21.19 -12.13
CA ILE A 105 -14.14 20.60 -13.22
C ILE A 105 -12.84 20.02 -12.64
N ALA A 106 -12.16 20.75 -11.76
CA ALA A 106 -10.90 20.32 -11.15
C ALA A 106 -11.06 19.06 -10.29
N VAL A 107 -12.10 19.02 -9.45
CA VAL A 107 -12.43 17.85 -8.60
C VAL A 107 -12.88 16.68 -9.47
N GLY A 108 -13.69 16.90 -10.51
CA GLY A 108 -14.08 15.86 -11.46
C GLY A 108 -12.87 15.21 -12.12
N ALA A 109 -11.96 16.02 -12.67
CA ALA A 109 -10.76 15.54 -13.34
C ALA A 109 -9.81 14.80 -12.38
N ILE A 110 -9.53 15.36 -11.19
CA ILE A 110 -8.72 14.66 -10.17
C ILE A 110 -9.38 13.35 -9.76
N SER A 111 -10.70 13.31 -9.57
CA SER A 111 -11.39 12.11 -9.09
C SER A 111 -11.27 10.95 -10.09
N ILE A 112 -11.36 11.25 -11.39
CA ILE A 112 -11.15 10.26 -12.46
C ILE A 112 -9.73 9.69 -12.37
N CYS A 113 -8.71 10.56 -12.32
CA CYS A 113 -7.32 10.13 -12.26
C CYS A 113 -7.01 9.39 -10.94
N MET A 114 -7.55 9.81 -9.80
CA MET A 114 -7.40 9.12 -8.53
C MET A 114 -8.09 7.75 -8.51
N ASN A 115 -9.23 7.60 -9.19
CA ASN A 115 -9.90 6.31 -9.35
C ASN A 115 -9.02 5.33 -10.13
N LEU A 116 -8.48 5.77 -11.27
CA LEU A 116 -7.53 4.99 -12.07
C LEU A 116 -6.24 4.67 -11.29
N SER A 117 -5.74 5.63 -10.51
CA SER A 117 -4.61 5.40 -9.60
C SER A 117 -4.93 4.32 -8.58
N GLY A 118 -6.16 4.32 -8.04
CA GLY A 118 -6.64 3.30 -7.10
C GLY A 118 -6.58 1.89 -7.67
N TRP A 119 -6.88 1.69 -8.96
CA TRP A 119 -6.73 0.37 -9.59
C TRP A 119 -5.28 -0.10 -9.63
N GLN A 120 -4.37 0.81 -9.98
CA GLN A 120 -2.94 0.53 -10.01
C GLN A 120 -2.38 0.27 -8.61
N ILE A 121 -2.81 1.06 -7.62
CA ILE A 121 -2.33 0.97 -6.24
C ILE A 121 -2.63 -0.40 -5.63
N MET A 122 -3.77 -1.04 -5.98
CA MET A 122 -4.10 -2.39 -5.50
C MET A 122 -3.05 -3.43 -5.90
N ILE A 123 -2.47 -3.32 -7.10
CA ILE A 123 -1.38 -4.19 -7.55
C ILE A 123 -0.15 -3.99 -6.65
N PHE A 124 0.21 -2.74 -6.38
CA PHE A 124 1.39 -2.41 -5.58
C PHE A 124 1.19 -2.64 -4.08
N PHE A 125 -0.04 -2.60 -3.56
CA PHE A 125 -0.36 -3.11 -2.23
C PHE A 125 -0.10 -4.62 -2.13
N GLY A 126 -0.37 -5.38 -3.20
CA GLY A 126 0.05 -6.78 -3.31
C GLY A 126 1.57 -6.93 -3.21
N PHE A 127 2.34 -6.11 -3.92
CA PHE A 127 3.80 -6.12 -3.82
C PHE A 127 4.31 -5.70 -2.45
N ASN A 128 3.72 -4.66 -1.84
CA ASN A 128 4.02 -4.22 -0.47
C ASN A 128 3.90 -5.38 0.52
N ALA A 129 2.78 -6.10 0.50
CA ALA A 129 2.55 -7.25 1.37
C ALA A 129 3.54 -8.40 1.07
N ALA A 130 3.76 -8.71 -0.20
CA ALA A 130 4.66 -9.79 -0.61
C ALA A 130 6.12 -9.52 -0.19
N ILE A 131 6.63 -8.32 -0.43
CA ILE A 131 8.01 -7.98 -0.09
C ILE A 131 8.21 -7.84 1.42
N SER A 132 7.21 -7.34 2.15
CA SER A 132 7.24 -7.26 3.62
C SER A 132 7.39 -8.64 4.27
N VAL A 133 6.60 -9.63 3.81
CA VAL A 133 6.70 -11.01 4.29
C VAL A 133 8.03 -11.65 3.89
N ARG A 134 8.50 -11.43 2.65
CA ARG A 134 9.77 -12.00 2.20
C ARG A 134 10.95 -11.47 3.00
N ILE A 135 11.05 -10.17 3.21
CA ILE A 135 12.16 -9.57 3.94
C ILE A 135 12.14 -9.97 5.41
N SER A 136 10.98 -9.94 6.06
CA SER A 136 10.87 -10.36 7.47
C SER A 136 11.30 -11.81 7.66
N ASN A 137 10.93 -12.71 6.74
CA ASN A 137 11.36 -14.11 6.76
C ASN A 137 12.87 -14.28 6.48
N GLU A 138 13.41 -13.65 5.44
CA GLU A 138 14.84 -13.79 5.10
C GLU A 138 15.74 -13.17 6.16
N LEU A 139 15.36 -12.02 6.74
CA LEU A 139 16.08 -11.41 7.86
C LEU A 139 15.99 -12.28 9.11
N GLY A 140 14.81 -12.82 9.42
CA GLY A 140 14.62 -13.76 10.53
C GLY A 140 15.44 -15.04 10.39
N ALA A 141 15.66 -15.49 9.16
CA ALA A 141 16.50 -16.65 8.83
C ALA A 141 18.00 -16.32 8.73
N GLY A 142 18.42 -15.08 8.99
CA GLY A 142 19.83 -14.68 8.90
C GLY A 142 20.37 -14.64 7.47
N ARG A 143 19.52 -14.38 6.47
CA ARG A 143 19.86 -14.38 5.02
C ARG A 143 19.75 -12.98 4.41
N PRO A 144 20.62 -12.02 4.80
CA PRO A 144 20.51 -10.63 4.35
C PRO A 144 20.66 -10.46 2.82
N ARG A 145 21.50 -11.27 2.18
CA ARG A 145 21.65 -11.24 0.71
C ARG A 145 20.37 -11.66 -0.03
N ALA A 146 19.63 -12.63 0.51
CA ALA A 146 18.35 -13.05 -0.07
C ALA A 146 17.27 -11.98 0.13
N ALA A 147 17.28 -11.28 1.26
CA ALA A 147 16.42 -10.11 1.49
C ALA A 147 16.69 -9.01 0.45
N GLN A 148 17.96 -8.65 0.24
CA GLN A 148 18.36 -7.65 -0.77
C GLN A 148 17.96 -8.06 -2.20
N PHE A 149 18.18 -9.33 -2.55
CA PHE A 149 17.78 -9.85 -3.86
C PHE A 149 16.26 -9.77 -4.06
N SER A 150 15.48 -10.08 -3.03
CA SER A 150 14.01 -9.95 -3.06
C SER A 150 13.57 -8.50 -3.29
N ILE A 151 14.24 -7.53 -2.65
CA ILE A 151 13.97 -6.09 -2.87
C ILE A 151 14.20 -5.72 -4.33
N LEU A 152 15.33 -6.14 -4.89
CA LEU A 152 15.69 -5.83 -6.28
C LEU A 152 14.66 -6.41 -7.25
N VAL A 153 14.27 -7.67 -7.09
CA VAL A 153 13.31 -8.34 -7.98
C VAL A 153 11.95 -7.64 -7.96
N VAL A 154 11.41 -7.34 -6.76
CA VAL A 154 10.10 -6.67 -6.65
C VAL A 154 10.17 -5.23 -7.15
N LEU A 155 11.27 -4.51 -6.87
CA LEU A 155 11.46 -3.14 -7.35
C LEU A 155 11.53 -3.09 -8.88
N MET A 156 12.30 -3.98 -9.51
CA MET A 156 12.36 -4.10 -10.98
C MET A 156 10.98 -4.42 -11.57
N SER A 157 10.27 -5.38 -11.00
CA SER A 157 8.91 -5.75 -11.44
C SER A 157 7.96 -4.55 -11.34
N SER A 158 8.05 -3.79 -10.24
CA SER A 158 7.23 -2.61 -10.01
C SER A 158 7.53 -1.49 -11.00
N VAL A 159 8.81 -1.19 -11.23
CA VAL A 159 9.25 -0.16 -12.20
C VAL A 159 8.78 -0.51 -13.60
N LEU A 160 8.86 -1.77 -14.03
CA LEU A 160 8.37 -2.20 -15.35
C LEU A 160 6.86 -1.98 -15.51
N LEU A 161 6.06 -2.36 -14.50
CA LEU A 161 4.62 -2.14 -14.51
C LEU A 161 4.25 -0.65 -14.40
N GLY A 162 4.99 0.12 -13.62
CA GLY A 162 4.84 1.56 -13.48
C GLY A 162 5.13 2.27 -14.80
N LEU A 163 6.21 1.92 -15.48
CA LEU A 163 6.55 2.44 -16.81
C LEU A 163 5.47 2.08 -17.83
N PHE A 164 5.03 0.82 -17.87
CA PHE A 164 3.95 0.39 -18.75
C PHE A 164 2.66 1.22 -18.52
N SER A 165 2.24 1.37 -17.27
CA SER A 165 1.03 2.13 -16.91
C SER A 165 1.16 3.61 -17.27
N SER A 166 2.35 4.19 -17.08
CA SER A 166 2.64 5.59 -17.40
C SER A 166 2.61 5.84 -18.90
N VAL A 167 3.26 4.97 -19.69
CA VAL A 167 3.26 5.04 -21.16
C VAL A 167 1.85 4.85 -21.70
N LEU A 168 1.09 3.88 -21.18
CA LEU A 168 -0.28 3.63 -21.57
C LEU A 168 -1.18 4.86 -21.31
N THR A 169 -1.01 5.49 -20.14
CA THR A 169 -1.76 6.71 -19.77
C THR A 169 -1.45 7.88 -20.71
N LEU A 170 -0.17 8.07 -21.06
CA LEU A 170 0.24 9.11 -22.01
C LEU A 170 -0.27 8.81 -23.43
N ALA A 171 -0.21 7.56 -23.86
CA ALA A 171 -0.69 7.14 -25.18
C ALA A 171 -2.22 7.31 -25.32
N LEU A 172 -2.97 7.11 -24.24
CA LEU A 172 -4.42 7.24 -24.21
C LEU A 172 -4.91 8.58 -23.66
N ARG A 173 -4.02 9.59 -23.55
CA ARG A 173 -4.29 10.82 -22.78
C ARG A 173 -5.58 11.56 -23.14
N ASP A 174 -5.94 11.50 -24.43
CA ASP A 174 -7.08 12.24 -24.98
C ASP A 174 -8.38 11.44 -24.93
N VAL A 175 -8.34 10.16 -24.52
CA VAL A 175 -9.50 9.26 -24.57
C VAL A 175 -9.81 8.56 -23.25
N TYR A 176 -8.86 8.39 -22.33
CA TYR A 176 -9.10 7.62 -21.11
C TYR A 176 -10.09 8.27 -20.14
N GLY A 177 -10.33 9.58 -20.26
CA GLY A 177 -11.33 10.31 -19.46
C GLY A 177 -12.78 10.11 -19.94
N VAL A 178 -12.98 9.75 -21.21
CA VAL A 178 -14.31 9.65 -21.86
C VAL A 178 -15.24 8.65 -21.18
N PRO A 179 -14.79 7.45 -20.74
CA PRO A 179 -15.67 6.48 -20.08
C PRO A 179 -16.24 6.94 -18.72
N PHE A 180 -15.67 7.98 -18.12
CA PHE A 180 -16.02 8.41 -16.76
C PHE A 180 -16.97 9.59 -16.71
N THR A 181 -17.12 10.37 -17.79
CA THR A 181 -17.90 11.60 -17.79
C THR A 181 -18.40 11.97 -19.19
N ASN A 182 -19.60 12.55 -19.24
CA ASN A 182 -20.17 13.12 -20.46
C ASN A 182 -19.83 14.62 -20.62
N ASN A 183 -19.13 15.24 -19.66
CA ASN A 183 -18.76 16.65 -19.74
C ASN A 183 -17.42 16.81 -20.48
N PRO A 184 -17.38 17.42 -21.68
CA PRO A 184 -16.15 17.59 -22.46
C PRO A 184 -15.11 18.43 -21.74
N GLU A 185 -15.50 19.43 -20.94
CA GLU A 185 -14.54 20.27 -20.18
C GLU A 185 -13.79 19.45 -19.13
N VAL A 186 -14.42 18.41 -18.58
CA VAL A 186 -13.76 17.48 -17.64
C VAL A 186 -12.81 16.55 -18.39
N VAL A 187 -13.18 16.09 -19.59
CA VAL A 187 -12.28 15.26 -20.43
C VAL A 187 -11.03 16.03 -20.82
N ASP A 188 -11.18 17.29 -21.23
CA ASP A 188 -10.05 18.17 -21.57
C ASP A 188 -9.16 18.44 -20.35
N ALA A 189 -9.77 18.68 -19.18
CA ALA A 189 -9.04 18.83 -17.92
C ALA A 189 -8.26 17.55 -17.55
N VAL A 190 -8.85 16.37 -17.74
CA VAL A 190 -8.17 15.08 -17.54
C VAL A 190 -6.98 14.93 -18.50
N SER A 191 -7.16 15.22 -19.80
CA SER A 191 -6.05 15.17 -20.77
C SER A 191 -4.92 16.13 -20.38
N SER A 192 -5.26 17.34 -19.94
CA SER A 192 -4.27 18.34 -19.45
C SER A 192 -3.47 17.87 -18.23
N LEU A 193 -4.03 16.94 -17.43
CA LEU A 193 -3.39 16.35 -16.26
C LEU A 193 -2.58 15.10 -16.59
N ALA A 194 -2.71 14.53 -17.80
CA ALA A 194 -2.18 13.22 -18.14
C ALA A 194 -0.67 13.07 -17.89
N THR A 195 0.12 14.12 -18.14
CA THR A 195 1.57 14.10 -17.87
C THR A 195 1.87 13.98 -16.37
N LEU A 196 1.21 14.78 -15.53
CA LEU A 196 1.37 14.71 -14.08
C LEU A 196 0.84 13.39 -13.53
N PHE A 197 -0.27 12.92 -14.10
CA PHE A 197 -0.87 11.66 -13.70
C PHE A 197 0.04 10.48 -14.05
N ALA A 198 0.57 10.41 -15.27
CA ALA A 198 1.54 9.39 -15.67
C ALA A 198 2.78 9.39 -14.77
N LEU A 199 3.33 10.56 -14.45
CA LEU A 199 4.46 10.65 -13.51
C LEU A 199 4.07 10.18 -12.09
N SER A 200 2.84 10.43 -11.67
CA SER A 200 2.29 9.92 -10.41
C SER A 200 2.20 8.40 -10.41
N LEU A 201 1.69 7.79 -11.49
CA LEU A 201 1.61 6.33 -11.64
C LEU A 201 3.00 5.68 -11.59
N PHE A 202 4.02 6.36 -12.12
CA PHE A 202 5.40 5.90 -12.03
C PHE A 202 5.94 6.00 -10.60
N LEU A 203 5.85 7.16 -9.95
CA LEU A 203 6.40 7.31 -8.59
C LEU A 203 5.65 6.44 -7.56
N ASN A 204 4.33 6.34 -7.68
CA ASN A 204 3.49 5.52 -6.82
C ASN A 204 3.68 4.00 -7.02
N CYS A 205 4.43 3.55 -8.03
CA CYS A 205 4.81 2.13 -8.14
C CYS A 205 5.97 1.78 -7.19
N ILE A 206 6.88 2.74 -6.95
CA ILE A 206 8.10 2.49 -6.16
C ILE A 206 7.78 2.56 -4.66
N GLN A 207 7.02 3.58 -4.26
CA GLN A 207 6.77 3.86 -2.85
C GLN A 207 6.15 2.68 -2.07
N PRO A 208 5.09 1.98 -2.55
CA PRO A 208 4.50 0.87 -1.80
C PRO A 208 5.49 -0.28 -1.61
N VAL A 209 6.36 -0.54 -2.58
CA VAL A 209 7.41 -1.57 -2.46
C VAL A 209 8.36 -1.22 -1.32
N LEU A 210 8.92 0.00 -1.33
CA LEU A 210 9.85 0.47 -0.28
C LEU A 210 9.19 0.57 1.10
N SER A 211 7.90 0.90 1.14
CA SER A 211 7.12 0.87 2.39
C SER A 211 6.96 -0.56 2.90
N GLY A 212 6.77 -1.54 2.01
CA GLY A 212 6.76 -2.96 2.35
C GLY A 212 8.12 -3.44 2.88
N VAL A 213 9.21 -2.96 2.28
CA VAL A 213 10.59 -3.16 2.78
C VAL A 213 10.72 -2.67 4.22
N ALA A 214 10.28 -1.44 4.48
CA ALA A 214 10.33 -0.85 5.81
C ALA A 214 9.48 -1.61 6.83
N VAL A 215 8.28 -2.09 6.46
CA VAL A 215 7.47 -2.93 7.35
C VAL A 215 8.18 -4.26 7.64
N GLY A 216 8.76 -4.90 6.61
CA GLY A 216 9.49 -6.16 6.76
C GLY A 216 10.75 -6.05 7.62
N ALA A 217 11.47 -4.92 7.55
CA ALA A 217 12.66 -4.64 8.36
C ALA A 217 12.34 -4.03 9.75
N GLY A 218 11.13 -3.50 9.94
CA GLY A 218 10.69 -2.90 11.21
C GLY A 218 11.05 -1.41 11.35
N TRP A 219 11.07 -0.66 10.24
CA TRP A 219 11.41 0.76 10.18
C TRP A 219 10.19 1.69 10.16
N GLN A 220 9.00 1.21 10.55
CA GLN A 220 7.74 1.92 10.32
C GLN A 220 7.73 3.35 10.90
N TRP A 221 8.32 3.54 12.09
CA TRP A 221 8.42 4.85 12.73
C TRP A 221 9.36 5.81 11.97
N LEU A 222 10.49 5.33 11.50
CA LEU A 222 11.42 6.12 10.69
C LEU A 222 10.69 6.63 9.44
N ILE A 223 9.96 5.75 8.75
CA ILE A 223 9.25 6.12 7.53
C ILE A 223 8.07 7.04 7.82
N ALA A 224 7.37 6.88 8.96
CA ALA A 224 6.34 7.82 9.38
C ALA A 224 6.89 9.26 9.52
N TYR A 225 8.09 9.45 10.11
CA TYR A 225 8.73 10.77 10.19
C TYR A 225 9.13 11.32 8.82
N VAL A 226 9.66 10.47 7.93
CA VAL A 226 9.98 10.86 6.55
C VAL A 226 8.71 11.29 5.81
N ASN A 227 7.61 10.53 5.92
CA ASN A 227 6.32 10.86 5.30
C ASN A 227 5.79 12.22 5.80
N LEU A 228 5.90 12.49 7.10
CA LEU A 228 5.51 13.78 7.68
C LEU A 228 6.32 14.93 7.06
N GLY A 229 7.64 14.80 7.00
CA GLY A 229 8.52 15.82 6.42
C GLY A 229 8.28 16.05 4.93
N CYS A 230 8.30 14.98 4.14
CA CYS A 230 8.24 15.09 2.69
C CYS A 230 6.85 15.49 2.18
N TYR A 231 5.77 14.92 2.74
CA TYR A 231 4.41 15.22 2.25
C TYR A 231 3.85 16.48 2.88
N TYR A 232 3.96 16.62 4.21
CA TYR A 232 3.25 17.66 4.94
C TYR A 232 4.04 18.94 5.11
N LEU A 233 5.35 18.87 5.28
CA LEU A 233 6.18 20.08 5.44
C LEU A 233 6.71 20.63 4.11
N ILE A 234 6.82 19.79 3.08
CA ILE A 234 7.38 20.18 1.78
C ILE A 234 6.30 20.11 0.69
N GLY A 235 5.72 18.93 0.47
CA GLY A 235 4.78 18.69 -0.63
C GLY A 235 3.55 19.59 -0.60
N PHE A 236 2.84 19.66 0.53
CA PHE A 236 1.65 20.49 0.66
C PHE A 236 1.92 21.99 0.56
N PRO A 237 2.89 22.58 1.30
CA PRO A 237 3.20 24.00 1.15
C PRO A 237 3.60 24.35 -0.29
N LEU A 238 4.42 23.52 -0.94
CA LEU A 238 4.78 23.73 -2.34
C LEU A 238 3.56 23.66 -3.25
N GLY A 239 2.68 22.67 -3.07
CA GLY A 239 1.45 22.52 -3.84
C GLY A 239 0.51 23.70 -3.65
N TYR A 240 0.38 24.21 -2.43
CA TYR A 240 -0.42 25.40 -2.12
C TYR A 240 0.12 26.65 -2.83
N VAL A 241 1.43 26.91 -2.74
CA VAL A 241 2.07 28.05 -3.41
C VAL A 241 1.92 27.96 -4.93
N LEU A 242 2.20 26.78 -5.52
CA LEU A 242 2.09 26.60 -6.96
C LEU A 242 0.63 26.71 -7.44
N GLY A 243 -0.31 26.15 -6.69
CA GLY A 243 -1.72 26.10 -7.05
C GLY A 243 -2.45 27.43 -6.90
N PHE A 244 -2.25 28.12 -5.78
CA PHE A 244 -2.98 29.34 -5.42
C PHE A 244 -2.16 30.60 -5.68
N SER A 245 -0.91 30.68 -5.19
CA SER A 245 -0.11 31.91 -5.31
C SER A 245 0.41 32.16 -6.72
N LEU A 246 0.68 31.10 -7.50
CA LEU A 246 1.11 31.20 -8.90
C LEU A 246 -0.02 30.90 -9.90
N ASP A 247 -1.27 30.81 -9.44
CA ASP A 247 -2.47 30.54 -10.25
C ASP A 247 -2.33 29.32 -11.21
N LYS A 248 -1.47 28.32 -10.90
CA LYS A 248 -1.37 27.08 -11.70
C LYS A 248 -2.48 26.07 -11.37
N GLY A 249 -3.39 26.43 -10.47
CA GLY A 249 -4.55 25.64 -10.09
C GLY A 249 -4.22 24.20 -9.74
N ILE A 250 -4.94 23.27 -10.36
CA ILE A 250 -4.87 21.84 -10.05
C ILE A 250 -3.51 21.21 -10.42
N GLN A 251 -2.89 21.69 -11.49
CA GLN A 251 -1.57 21.22 -11.94
C GLN A 251 -0.48 21.63 -10.95
N GLY A 252 -0.55 22.86 -10.41
CA GLY A 252 0.37 23.34 -9.38
C GLY A 252 0.27 22.55 -8.09
N MET A 253 -0.96 22.33 -7.62
CA MET A 253 -1.21 21.54 -6.40
C MET A 253 -0.70 20.11 -6.51
N TRP A 254 -1.08 19.41 -7.58
CA TRP A 254 -0.66 18.04 -7.82
C TRP A 254 0.87 17.98 -8.00
N GLY A 255 1.46 18.91 -8.75
CA GLY A 255 2.92 18.99 -8.91
C GLY A 255 3.66 19.12 -7.58
N GLY A 256 3.17 19.92 -6.64
CA GLY A 256 3.76 20.04 -5.30
C GLY A 256 3.66 18.74 -4.48
N GLN A 257 2.50 18.09 -4.50
CA GLN A 257 2.35 16.77 -3.86
C GLN A 257 3.33 15.75 -4.47
N LEU A 258 3.44 15.73 -5.80
CA LEU A 258 4.31 14.82 -6.53
C LEU A 258 5.79 15.05 -6.22
N ALA A 259 6.19 16.30 -6.01
CA ALA A 259 7.53 16.62 -5.52
C ALA A 259 7.77 16.06 -4.10
N GLY A 260 6.77 16.12 -3.22
CA GLY A 260 6.83 15.47 -1.90
C GLY A 260 6.99 13.94 -2.01
N VAL A 261 6.22 13.29 -2.90
CA VAL A 261 6.34 11.86 -3.21
C VAL A 261 7.71 11.51 -3.78
N GLY A 262 8.20 12.30 -4.73
CA GLY A 262 9.53 12.12 -5.32
C GLY A 262 10.66 12.24 -4.28
N LEU A 263 10.59 13.25 -3.41
CA LEU A 263 11.56 13.43 -2.32
C LEU A 263 11.52 12.26 -1.34
N GLN A 264 10.34 11.84 -0.90
CA GLN A 264 10.18 10.69 -0.01
C GLN A 264 10.75 9.41 -0.63
N THR A 265 10.48 9.19 -1.92
CA THR A 265 10.98 8.03 -2.66
C THR A 265 12.51 8.06 -2.71
N ALA A 266 13.11 9.22 -2.99
CA ALA A 266 14.57 9.37 -3.00
C ALA A 266 15.18 9.09 -1.62
N VAL A 267 14.57 9.58 -0.54
CA VAL A 267 15.00 9.32 0.84
C VAL A 267 14.89 7.84 1.19
N LEU A 268 13.79 7.17 0.82
CA LEU A 268 13.61 5.74 1.06
C LEU A 268 14.63 4.89 0.29
N ILE A 269 14.90 5.22 -0.97
CA ILE A 269 15.94 4.56 -1.77
C ILE A 269 17.30 4.74 -1.09
N PHE A 270 17.62 5.96 -0.66
CA PHE A 270 18.86 6.26 0.05
C PHE A 270 19.01 5.46 1.35
N ILE A 271 17.96 5.40 2.18
CA ILE A 271 17.96 4.60 3.42
C ILE A 271 18.19 3.13 3.09
N THR A 272 17.40 2.59 2.15
CA THR A 272 17.47 1.17 1.75
C THR A 272 18.85 0.80 1.21
N TRP A 273 19.46 1.67 0.41
CA TRP A 273 20.78 1.47 -0.19
C TRP A 273 21.91 1.51 0.85
N ASN A 274 21.85 2.44 1.81
CA ASN A 274 22.89 2.60 2.84
C ASN A 274 22.69 1.69 4.06
N THR A 275 21.60 0.91 4.10
CA THR A 275 21.33 -0.02 5.18
C THR A 275 22.38 -1.13 5.21
N ASN A 276 22.97 -1.37 6.39
CA ASN A 276 23.75 -2.58 6.63
C ASN A 276 22.79 -3.75 6.89
N TRP A 277 22.51 -4.52 5.84
CA TRP A 277 21.56 -5.63 5.89
C TRP A 277 22.02 -6.79 6.80
N ASP A 278 23.32 -6.99 6.99
CA ASP A 278 23.85 -7.97 7.94
C ASP A 278 23.49 -7.56 9.39
N ASN A 279 23.59 -6.27 9.70
CA ASN A 279 23.17 -5.74 11.00
C ASN A 279 21.65 -5.89 11.23
N GLU A 280 20.83 -5.66 10.20
CA GLU A 280 19.38 -5.86 10.28
C GLU A 280 19.00 -7.33 10.51
N ALA A 281 19.71 -8.26 9.85
CA ALA A 281 19.53 -9.69 10.09
C ALA A 281 19.90 -10.10 11.53
N ASN A 282 21.00 -9.55 12.05
CA ASN A 282 21.41 -9.76 13.44
C ASN A 282 20.37 -9.23 14.44
N GLN A 283 19.84 -8.03 14.19
CA GLN A 283 18.75 -7.46 14.99
C GLN A 283 17.49 -8.34 14.93
N ALA A 284 17.08 -8.80 13.75
CA ALA A 284 15.94 -9.70 13.59
C ALA A 284 16.12 -11.00 14.38
N SER A 285 17.30 -11.63 14.27
CA SER A 285 17.65 -12.84 15.03
C SER A 285 17.57 -12.60 16.54
N SER A 286 18.07 -11.45 17.02
CA SER A 286 18.01 -11.09 18.45
C SER A 286 16.56 -10.94 18.96
N ARG A 287 15.66 -10.38 18.13
CA ARG A 287 14.23 -10.22 18.44
C ARG A 287 13.53 -11.57 18.53
N ILE A 288 13.82 -12.48 17.59
CA ILE A 288 13.26 -13.84 17.57
C ILE A 288 13.69 -14.63 18.82
N LYS A 289 14.99 -14.59 19.16
CA LYS A 289 15.53 -15.26 20.37
C LYS A 289 14.87 -14.75 21.65
N LYS A 290 14.66 -13.43 21.77
CA LYS A 290 13.98 -12.82 22.91
C LYS A 290 12.54 -13.34 23.09
N TRP A 291 11.85 -13.64 21.99
CA TRP A 291 10.46 -14.13 22.00
C TRP A 291 10.34 -15.66 22.04
N GLY A 292 11.44 -16.38 22.22
CA GLY A 292 11.43 -17.84 22.38
C GLY A 292 11.31 -18.62 21.07
N GLY A 293 11.52 -17.98 19.92
CA GLY A 293 11.68 -18.68 18.64
C GLY A 293 13.11 -19.18 18.46
N SER A 294 13.30 -20.36 17.86
CA SER A 294 14.60 -20.78 17.37
C SER A 294 14.86 -20.11 16.01
N ALA A 295 15.88 -19.24 15.95
CA ALA A 295 16.50 -18.94 14.66
C ALA A 295 17.29 -20.21 14.30
N THR A 296 16.74 -21.05 13.41
CA THR A 296 17.44 -22.25 12.94
C THR A 296 18.80 -21.82 12.40
N SER A 297 19.87 -22.33 12.99
CA SER A 297 21.20 -22.13 12.43
C SER A 297 21.25 -22.82 11.04
N PRO A 298 22.16 -22.41 10.14
CA PRO A 298 22.36 -23.12 8.87
C PRO A 298 22.63 -24.62 9.07
N GLU A 299 23.21 -25.01 10.21
CA GLU A 299 23.51 -26.39 10.60
C GLU A 299 22.22 -27.17 10.96
N ASP A 300 21.26 -26.53 11.63
CA ASP A 300 19.96 -27.14 11.98
C ASP A 300 19.07 -27.38 10.75
N TYR A 301 19.27 -26.62 9.67
CA TYR A 301 18.51 -26.79 8.43
C TYR A 301 18.89 -28.09 7.69
N CYS A 302 20.13 -28.55 7.84
CA CYS A 302 20.60 -29.82 7.26
C CYS A 302 20.07 -31.02 8.06
N SER A 303 19.99 -30.93 9.38
CA SER A 303 19.46 -32.00 10.24
C SER A 303 17.94 -32.17 10.10
N LEU A 304 17.18 -31.08 10.00
CA LEU A 304 15.74 -31.12 9.73
C LEU A 304 15.41 -31.76 8.37
N LYS A 305 16.29 -31.59 7.36
CA LYS A 305 16.10 -32.21 6.05
C LYS A 305 16.42 -33.70 6.03
N SER A 306 17.28 -34.17 6.94
CA SER A 306 17.59 -35.59 7.12
C SER A 306 16.56 -36.34 7.95
N GLU A 307 15.82 -35.66 8.83
CA GLU A 307 14.72 -36.27 9.61
C GLU A 307 13.40 -36.36 8.84
N LEU A 308 13.25 -35.56 7.77
CA LEU A 308 12.05 -35.51 6.92
C LEU A 308 12.19 -36.28 5.59
N ALA A 309 13.32 -36.97 5.37
CA ALA A 309 13.58 -37.83 4.21
C ALA A 309 13.61 -39.31 4.63
#